data_AF-A0A7W7KMT0-F1
#
_entry.id   AF-A0A7W7KMT0-F1
#
_cell.length_a   1.000
_cell.length_b   1.000
_cell.length_c   1.000
_cell.angle_alpha   90.00
_cell.angle_beta   90.00
_cell.angle_gamma   90.00
#
_symmetry.space_group_name_H-M   'P 1'
#
loop_
_entity.id
_entity.type
_entity.pdbx_description
1 polymer ?
#
loop_
_entity_poly.entity_id
_entity_poly.type
_entity_poly.pdbx_seq_one_letter_code
_entity_poly.pdbx_strand_id
1 'polypeptide(L)'
;MNEQLRVEVVVRAHNRESSVLQGWISREDYHALCEGAAPFVVRMNDCQSDLGLLEHSEDFYVRSAYILSIEVLDCLPPPRQSAMPRYT
;
A
#
# COMPACT_ATOMS: atom_id res chain seq x y z
N MET A 1 -12.98 10.99 0.46
CA MET A 1 -12.47 10.13 1.54
C MET A 1 -11.63 9.08 0.84
N ASN A 2 -10.30 9.18 0.92
CA ASN A 2 -9.44 8.28 0.15
C ASN A 2 -9.38 6.95 0.89
N GLU A 3 -10.10 5.96 0.38
CA GLU A 3 -10.06 4.59 0.92
C GLU A 3 -8.65 4.04 0.67
N GLN A 4 -7.93 3.78 1.76
CA GLN A 4 -6.61 3.18 1.74
C GLN A 4 -6.70 1.69 2.04
N LEU A 5 -5.83 0.92 1.39
CA LEU A 5 -5.71 -0.52 1.57
C LEU A 5 -4.35 -0.80 2.19
N ARG A 6 -4.34 -1.63 3.24
CA ARG A 6 -3.09 -2.19 3.76
C ARG A 6 -2.70 -3.34 2.86
N VAL A 7 -1.49 -3.27 2.32
CA VAL A 7 -1.00 -4.25 1.36
C VAL A 7 0.35 -4.79 1.80
N GLU A 8 0.59 -6.03 1.40
CA GLU A 8 1.90 -6.64 1.33
C GLU A 8 2.35 -6.63 -0.14
N VAL A 9 3.56 -6.14 -0.39
CA VAL A 9 4.13 -6.01 -1.72
C VAL A 9 5.47 -6.70 -1.74
N VAL A 10 5.61 -7.70 -2.61
CA VAL A 10 6.90 -8.33 -2.87
C VAL A 10 7.60 -7.53 -3.95
N VAL A 11 8.78 -7.01 -3.64
CA VAL A 11 9.58 -6.21 -4.56
C VAL A 11 10.87 -6.91 -4.95
N ARG A 12 11.27 -6.75 -6.21
CA ARG A 12 12.58 -7.19 -6.69
C ARG A 12 13.67 -6.29 -6.12
N ALA A 13 14.58 -6.88 -5.34
CA ALA A 13 15.81 -6.22 -4.93
C ALA A 13 16.91 -6.46 -5.98
N HIS A 14 17.70 -5.43 -6.29
CA HIS A 14 18.82 -5.58 -7.22
C HIS A 14 19.92 -6.44 -6.57
N ASN A 15 20.20 -7.61 -7.14
CA ASN A 15 21.24 -8.54 -6.70
C ASN A 15 21.04 -9.15 -5.28
N ARG A 16 19.82 -9.14 -4.74
CA ARG A 16 19.46 -9.77 -3.46
C ARG A 16 18.19 -10.61 -3.63
N GLU A 17 17.86 -11.40 -2.60
CA GLU A 17 16.53 -11.99 -2.47
C GLU A 17 15.44 -10.90 -2.48
N SER A 18 14.26 -11.22 -3.00
CA SER A 18 13.10 -10.32 -2.99
C SER A 18 12.82 -9.83 -1.58
N SER A 19 12.38 -8.59 -1.45
CA SER A 19 12.03 -8.01 -0.15
C SER A 19 10.52 -7.82 -0.05
N VAL A 20 10.00 -7.94 1.16
CA VAL A 20 8.58 -7.73 1.43
C VAL A 20 8.40 -6.36 2.08
N LEU A 21 7.51 -5.57 1.49
CA LEU A 21 7.10 -4.27 1.99
C LEU A 21 5.65 -4.35 2.44
N GLN A 22 5.36 -3.89 3.65
CA GLN A 22 3.99 -3.76 4.13
C GLN A 22 3.68 -2.29 4.37
N GLY A 23 2.55 -1.80 3.86
CA GLY A 23 2.18 -0.40 4.03
C GLY A 23 0.80 -0.10 3.48
N TRP A 24 0.46 1.19 3.38
CA TRP A 24 -0.85 1.65 2.91
C TRP A 24 -0.77 2.28 1.53
N ILE A 25 -1.60 1.82 0.61
CA ILE A 25 -1.77 2.43 -0.71
C ILE A 25 -3.19 2.93 -0.92
N SER A 26 -3.40 3.81 -1.90
CA SER A 26 -4.76 4.18 -2.29
C SER A 26 -5.45 2.99 -2.99
N ARG A 27 -6.78 2.88 -2.84
CA ARG A 27 -7.55 1.88 -3.59
C ARG A 27 -7.41 2.05 -5.10
N GLU A 28 -7.27 3.28 -5.58
CA GLU A 28 -7.05 3.58 -7.00
C GLU A 28 -5.72 3.01 -7.50
N ASP A 29 -4.63 3.22 -6.76
CA ASP A 29 -3.31 2.65 -7.10
C ASP A 29 -3.34 1.12 -7.09
N TYR A 30 -4.05 0.52 -6.14
CA TYR A 30 -4.24 -0.93 -6.10
C TYR A 30 -4.94 -1.46 -7.35
N HIS A 31 -6.06 -0.86 -7.74
CA HIS A 31 -6.77 -1.26 -8.96
C HIS A 31 -5.91 -1.05 -10.21
N ALA A 32 -5.22 0.09 -10.31
CA ALA A 32 -4.32 0.37 -11.42
C ALA A 32 -3.20 -0.68 -11.51
N LEU A 33 -2.65 -1.13 -10.37
CA LEU A 33 -1.69 -2.24 -10.31
C LEU A 33 -2.27 -3.56 -10.83
N CYS A 34 -3.47 -3.94 -10.36
CA CYS A 34 -4.12 -5.17 -10.79
C CYS A 34 -4.51 -5.17 -12.28
N GLU A 35 -4.86 -4.01 -12.83
CA GLU A 35 -5.25 -3.84 -14.23
C GLU A 35 -4.03 -3.67 -15.17
N GLY A 36 -2.81 -3.60 -14.62
CA GLY A 36 -1.59 -3.34 -15.39
C GLY A 36 -1.50 -1.90 -15.92
N ALA A 37 -2.36 -0.99 -15.44
CA ALA A 37 -2.39 0.43 -15.76
C ALA A 37 -1.63 1.28 -14.73
N ALA A 38 -0.85 0.64 -13.85
CA ALA A 38 -0.23 1.25 -12.70
C ALA A 38 0.65 2.45 -13.09
N PRO A 39 0.66 3.53 -12.27
CA PRO A 39 1.63 4.59 -12.44
C PRO A 39 3.06 4.03 -12.38
N PHE A 40 4.01 4.75 -12.99
CA PHE A 40 5.43 4.38 -12.96
C PHE A 40 5.97 4.19 -11.54
N VAL A 41 5.36 4.87 -10.57
CA VAL A 41 5.70 4.86 -9.15
C VAL A 41 4.42 4.82 -8.32
N VAL A 42 4.38 3.92 -7.33
CA VAL A 42 3.31 3.77 -6.35
C VAL A 42 3.82 4.25 -5.00
N ARG A 43 3.05 5.08 -4.30
CA ARG A 43 3.38 5.55 -2.95
C ARG A 43 2.76 4.60 -1.92
N MET A 44 3.60 4.00 -1.09
CA MET A 44 3.23 3.24 0.09
C MET A 44 3.44 4.12 1.32
N ASN A 45 2.42 4.33 2.15
CA ASN A 45 2.52 5.11 3.38
C ASN A 45 2.79 4.19 4.58
N ASP A 46 3.51 4.69 5.58
CA ASP A 46 3.85 3.95 6.81
C ASP A 46 4.43 2.56 6.49
N CYS A 47 5.39 2.54 5.55
CA CYS A 47 5.93 1.32 4.98
C CYS A 47 6.95 0.67 5.92
N GLN A 48 6.84 -0.64 6.13
CA GLN A 48 7.78 -1.48 6.87
C GLN A 48 8.38 -2.53 5.96
N SER A 49 9.61 -2.97 6.27
CA SER A 49 10.30 -4.02 5.52
C SER A 49 10.71 -5.17 6.44
N ASP A 50 10.55 -6.39 5.94
CA ASP A 50 10.98 -7.64 6.60
C ASP A 50 12.51 -7.77 6.72
N LEU A 51 13.25 -7.27 5.73
CA LEU A 51 14.71 -7.40 5.62
C LEU A 51 15.47 -6.14 6.08
N GLY A 52 14.81 -5.24 6.80
CA GLY A 52 15.45 -4.03 7.32
C GLY A 52 15.90 -3.05 6.22
N LEU A 53 15.25 -3.05 5.05
CA LEU A 53 15.43 -1.96 4.07
C LEU A 53 15.03 -0.61 4.66
N LEU A 54 14.13 -0.62 5.64
CA LEU A 54 13.65 0.54 6.37
C LEU A 54 13.90 0.29 7.86
N GLU A 55 14.64 1.20 8.50
CA GLU A 55 14.88 1.16 9.95
C GLU A 55 13.64 1.63 10.74
N HIS A 56 12.81 2.47 10.11
CA HIS A 56 11.59 3.03 10.66
C HIS A 56 10.48 3.01 9.62
N SER A 57 9.22 3.05 10.07
CA SER A 57 8.11 3.21 9.14
C SER A 57 8.17 4.57 8.46
N GLU A 58 8.26 4.59 7.13
CA GLU A 58 8.33 5.81 6.33
C GLU A 58 7.50 5.67 5.04
N ASP A 59 7.20 6.81 4.41
CA ASP A 59 6.57 6.78 3.09
C ASP A 59 7.60 6.34 2.04
N PHE A 60 7.25 5.27 1.32
CA PHE A 60 8.14 4.64 0.35
C PHE A 60 7.55 4.68 -1.06
N TYR A 61 8.39 4.97 -2.04
CA TYR A 61 7.99 5.10 -3.44
C TYR A 61 8.54 3.92 -4.24
N VAL A 62 7.65 3.00 -4.62
CA VAL A 62 8.01 1.76 -5.34
C VAL A 62 7.74 1.94 -6.82
N ARG A 63 8.74 1.63 -7.67
CA ARG A 63 8.49 1.53 -9.11
C ARG A 63 7.65 0.29 -9.40
N SER A 64 6.56 0.46 -10.15
CA SER A 64 5.64 -0.64 -10.50
C SER A 64 6.36 -1.79 -11.22
N ALA A 65 7.36 -1.48 -12.04
CA ALA A 65 8.22 -2.47 -12.71
C ALA A 65 9.02 -3.39 -11.77
N TYR A 66 9.15 -3.02 -10.49
CA TYR A 66 9.84 -3.84 -9.47
C TYR A 66 8.87 -4.58 -8.55
N ILE A 67 7.56 -4.39 -8.69
CA ILE A 67 6.55 -5.14 -7.96
C ILE A 67 6.39 -6.50 -8.61
N LEU A 68 6.61 -7.56 -7.83
CA LEU A 68 6.46 -8.95 -8.25
C LEU A 68 5.07 -9.49 -7.91
N SER A 69 4.53 -9.10 -6.77
CA SER A 69 3.17 -9.40 -6.34
C SER A 69 2.66 -8.36 -5.33
N ILE A 70 1.34 -8.27 -5.21
CA ILE A 70 0.66 -7.42 -4.23
C ILE A 70 -0.56 -8.15 -3.67
N GLU A 71 -0.69 -8.17 -2.35
CA GLU A 71 -1.79 -8.79 -1.62
C GLU A 71 -2.39 -7.82 -0.61
N VAL A 72 -3.71 -7.85 -0.43
CA VAL A 72 -4.40 -7.01 0.57
C VAL A 72 -4.38 -7.72 1.91
N LEU A 73 -3.81 -7.07 2.93
CA LEU A 73 -3.78 -7.57 4.30
C LEU A 73 -5.01 -7.12 5.08
N ASP A 74 -5.37 -5.84 4.97
CA ASP A 74 -6.51 -5.23 5.66
C ASP A 74 -7.13 -4.12 4.81
N CYS A 75 -8.45 -4.04 4.84
CA CYS A 75 -9.19 -2.87 4.36
C CYS A 75 -9.50 -2.01 5.57
N LEU A 76 -9.07 -0.74 5.60
CA LEU A 76 -9.67 0.19 6.56
C LEU A 76 -11.18 0.22 6.29
N PRO A 77 -12.04 -0.05 7.30
CA PRO A 77 -13.45 0.16 7.11
C PRO A 77 -13.67 1.63 6.76
N PRO A 78 -14.60 1.95 5.84
CA PRO A 78 -14.93 3.34 5.57
C PRO A 78 -15.25 4.01 6.91
N PRO A 79 -14.74 5.23 7.16
CA PRO A 79 -14.99 5.90 8.43
C PRO A 79 -16.49 5.93 8.63
N ARG A 80 -16.97 5.36 9.74
CA ARG A 80 -18.39 5.41 10.11
C ARG A 80 -18.82 6.86 9.96
N GLN A 81 -19.71 7.14 9.02
CA GLN A 81 -20.36 8.44 8.95
C GLN A 81 -20.97 8.65 10.34
N SER A 82 -20.38 9.57 11.09
CA SER A 82 -20.80 9.93 12.43
C SER A 82 -22.30 10.15 12.36
N ALA A 83 -23.06 9.27 13.00
CA ALA A 83 -24.50 9.39 13.07
C ALA A 83 -24.77 10.74 13.74
N MET A 84 -25.19 11.73 12.95
CA MET A 84 -25.64 12.98 13.51
C MET A 84 -26.72 12.66 14.55
N PRO A 85 -26.65 13.24 15.76
CA PRO A 85 -27.75 13.13 16.69
C PRO A 85 -28.94 13.85 16.03
N ARG A 86 -30.00 13.09 15.73
CA ARG A 86 -31.28 13.69 15.38
C ARG A 86 -31.75 14.46 16.61
N TYR A 87 -31.59 15.77 16.58
CA TYR A 87 -32.27 16.66 17.52
C TYR A 87 -33.78 16.46 17.36
N THR A 88 -34.45 16.16 18.47
CA THR A 88 -35.88 16.40 18.68
C THR A 88 -36.00 17.41 19.80
#